data_AF-A0AAU9PPT0-F1
#
_entry.id   AF-A0AAU9PPT0-F1
#
_cell.length_a   1.000
_cell.length_b   1.000
_cell.length_c   1.000
_cell.angle_alpha   90.00
_cell.angle_beta   90.00
_cell.angle_gamma   90.00
#
_symmetry.space_group_name_H-M   'P 1'
#
loop_
_entity.id
_entity.type
_entity.pdbx_description
1 polymer ?
#
loop_
_entity_poly.entity_id
_entity_poly.type
_entity_poly.pdbx_seq_one_letter_code
_entity_poly.pdbx_strand_id
1 'polypeptide(L)' 'MATSKIPSGVVSAFALIFAIAFPAAVHGQPLAPAPAPTSDGTSIDQGIAYLLMLVALVLTYVMHSLDSPFTVIS' A
#
# COMPACT_ATOMS: atom_id res chain seq x y z
N MET A 1 16.48 -27.35 -0.20
CA MET A 1 15.74 -26.21 0.39
C MET A 1 16.07 -24.97 -0.42
N ALA A 2 15.14 -24.47 -1.23
CA ALA A 2 15.36 -23.23 -1.97
C ALA A 2 15.17 -22.05 -0.99
N THR A 3 16.26 -21.43 -0.58
CA THR A 3 16.19 -20.21 0.22
C THR A 3 15.74 -19.09 -0.70
N SER A 4 14.45 -18.73 -0.66
CA SER A 4 13.93 -17.55 -1.34
C SER A 4 14.60 -16.33 -0.73
N LYS A 5 15.54 -15.73 -1.47
CA LYS A 5 16.20 -14.48 -1.08
C LYS A 5 15.22 -13.37 -1.41
N ILE A 6 14.39 -12.98 -0.45
CA ILE A 6 13.60 -11.75 -0.59
C ILE A 6 14.62 -10.61 -0.76
N PRO A 7 14.62 -9.88 -1.89
CA PRO A 7 15.56 -8.79 -2.09
C PRO A 7 15.30 -7.75 -0.99
N SER A 8 16.34 -7.40 -0.23
CA SER A 8 16.27 -6.48 0.91
C SER A 8 15.63 -5.14 0.57
N GLY A 9 15.74 -4.69 -0.69
CA GLY A 9 15.07 -3.50 -1.20
C GLY A 9 13.53 -3.57 -1.13
N VAL A 10 12.93 -4.74 -1.36
CA VAL A 10 11.46 -4.90 -1.28
C VAL A 10 10.99 -4.80 0.16
N VAL A 11 11.71 -5.40 1.11
CA VAL A 11 11.38 -5.31 2.54
C VAL A 11 11.51 -3.86 3.03
N SER A 12 12.56 -3.15 2.61
CA SER A 12 12.77 -1.75 2.95
C SER A 12 11.68 -0.83 2.39
N ALA A 13 11.24 -1.06 1.15
CA ALA A 13 10.17 -0.28 0.54
C ALA A 13 8.84 -0.49 1.27
N PHE A 14 8.51 -1.74 1.60
CA PHE A 14 7.32 -2.07 2.39
C PHE A 14 7.34 -1.44 3.78
N ALA A 15 8.48 -1.50 4.49
CA ALA A 15 8.63 -0.88 5.80
C ALA A 15 8.47 0.65 5.75
N LEU A 16 8.99 1.29 4.71
CA LEU A 16 8.88 2.74 4.52
C LEU A 16 7.43 3.16 4.25
N ILE A 17 6.74 2.44 3.36
CA ILE A 17 5.31 2.69 3.08
C ILE A 17 4.49 2.53 4.35
N PHE A 18 4.75 1.50 5.14
CA PHE A 18 4.05 1.25 6.40
C PHE A 18 4.30 2.36 7.44
N ALA A 19 5.55 2.81 7.58
CA ALA A 19 5.91 3.88 8.50
C ALA A 19 5.29 5.24 8.12
N ILE A 20 5.11 5.51 6.83
CA ILE A 20 4.46 6.74 6.34
C ILE A 20 2.94 6.65 6.47
N ALA A 21 2.35 5.48 6.17
CA ALA A 21 0.91 5.26 6.20
C ALA A 21 0.34 5.14 7.62
N PHE A 22 1.15 4.70 8.59
CA PHE A 22 0.79 4.60 10.00
C PHE A 22 1.75 5.42 10.86
N PRO A 23 1.49 6.73 11.05
CA PRO A 23 2.22 7.52 12.02
C PRO A 23 1.96 6.91 13.41
N ALA A 24 2.99 6.30 14.01
CA ALA A 24 2.92 5.88 15.40
C ALA A 24 2.58 7.12 16.23
N ALA A 25 1.42 7.09 16.90
CA ALA A 25 0.87 8.25 17.60
C ALA A 25 1.92 8.87 18.55
N VAL A 26 2.49 10.00 18.14
CA VAL A 26 3.36 10.83 18.96
C VAL A 26 2.49 11.38 20.08
N HIS A 27 2.62 10.82 21.27
CA HIS A 27 1.90 11.30 22.45
C HIS A 27 2.47 12.67 22.83
N GLY A 28 1.78 13.72 22.36
CA GLY A 28 2.07 15.10 22.71
C GLY A 28 1.86 15.36 24.20
N GLN A 29 2.73 16.19 24.77
CA GLN A 29 2.65 16.70 26.14
C GLN A 29 1.24 17.22 26.47
N PRO A 30 0.79 17.18 27.74
CA PRO A 30 -0.56 17.59 28.10
C PRO A 30 -0.72 19.11 27.91
N LEU A 31 -1.29 19.51 26.77
CA LEU A 31 -1.84 20.83 26.58
C LEU A 31 -3.30 20.82 27.04
N ALA A 32 -3.79 21.96 27.56
CA ALA A 32 -5.16 22.17 28.04
C ALA A 32 -6.23 21.50 27.14
N PRO A 33 -7.40 21.08 27.66
CA PRO A 33 -8.36 20.24 26.93
C PRO A 33 -8.62 20.75 25.51
N ALA A 34 -7.91 20.15 24.55
CA ALA A 34 -8.08 20.46 23.15
C ALA A 34 -9.36 19.77 22.67
N PRO A 35 -10.06 20.33 21.66
CA PRO A 35 -11.20 19.67 21.02
C PRO A 35 -10.85 18.21 20.73
N ALA A 36 -11.81 17.30 20.98
CA ALA A 36 -11.59 15.88 20.77
C ALA A 36 -11.03 15.64 19.35
N PRO A 37 -9.94 14.87 19.19
CA PRO A 37 -9.41 14.56 17.87
C PRO A 37 -10.51 13.94 17.02
N THR A 38 -10.85 14.55 15.88
CA THR A 38 -11.68 13.88 14.89
C THR A 38 -10.76 12.87 14.20
N SER A 39 -10.86 11.60 14.61
CA SER A 39 -10.18 10.52 13.93
C SER A 39 -10.89 10.28 12.60
N ASP A 40 -10.53 11.05 11.57
CA ASP A 40 -11.11 10.95 10.22
C ASP A 40 -10.59 9.69 9.52
N GLY A 41 -11.08 8.52 9.96
CA GLY A 41 -10.77 7.19 9.41
C GLY A 41 -11.05 7.07 7.91
N THR A 42 -11.80 8.02 7.34
CA THR A 42 -12.03 8.18 5.90
C THR A 42 -10.74 8.32 5.10
N SER A 43 -9.70 8.96 5.64
CA SER A 43 -8.42 9.12 4.94
C SER A 43 -7.67 7.79 4.78
N ILE A 44 -7.77 6.90 5.77
CA ILE A 44 -7.25 5.53 5.71
C ILE A 44 -8.08 4.69 4.73
N ASP A 45 -9.41 4.78 4.81
CA ASP A 45 -10.31 4.06 3.91
C ASP A 45 -10.11 4.49 2.45
N GLN A 46 -9.87 5.78 2.19
CA GLN A 46 -9.58 6.32 0.87
C GLN A 46 -8.24 5.81 0.34
N GLY A 47 -7.21 5.72 1.19
CA GLY A 47 -5.92 5.11 0.84
C GLY A 47 -6.07 3.64 0.44
N ILE A 48 -6.82 2.86 1.23
CA ILE A 48 -7.13 1.46 0.92
C ILE A 48 -7.93 1.36 -0.38
N ALA A 49 -8.92 2.23 -0.60
CA ALA A 49 -9.71 2.27 -1.82
C ALA A 49 -8.85 2.53 -3.07
N TYR A 50 -7.94 3.51 -3.02
CA TYR A 50 -7.01 3.77 -4.12
C TYR A 50 -6.04 2.61 -4.36
N LEU A 51 -5.55 1.95 -3.30
CA LEU A 51 -4.69 0.78 -3.43
C LEU A 51 -5.42 -0.40 -4.07
N LEU A 52 -6.65 -0.68 -3.64
CA LEU A 52 -7.50 -1.71 -4.24
C LEU A 52 -7.83 -1.40 -5.70
N MET A 53 -8.09 -0.13 -6.03
CA MET A 53 -8.30 0.32 -7.42
C MET A 53 -7.06 0.07 -8.29
N LEU A 54 -5.86 0.36 -7.77
CA LEU A 54 -4.60 0.12 -8.48
C LEU A 54 -4.31 -1.37 -8.65
N VAL A 55 -4.54 -2.19 -7.62
CA VAL A 55 -4.44 -3.65 -7.70
C VAL A 55 -5.40 -4.20 -8.75
N ALA A 56 -6.65 -3.74 -8.78
CA ALA A 56 -7.62 -4.15 -9.79
C ALA A 56 -7.16 -3.78 -11.21
N LEU A 57 -6.67 -2.55 -11.40
CA LEU A 57 -6.17 -2.09 -12.70
C LEU A 57 -5.00 -2.95 -13.20
N VAL A 58 -4.04 -3.27 -12.32
CA VAL A 58 -2.91 -4.15 -12.64
C VAL A 58 -3.39 -5.57 -12.94
N LEU A 59 -4.31 -6.12 -12.13
CA LEU A 59 -4.85 -7.45 -12.35
C LEU A 59 -5.56 -7.56 -13.70
N THR A 60 -6.38 -6.58 -14.06
CA THR A 60 -7.05 -6.52 -15.37
C THR A 60 -6.01 -6.43 -16.50
N TYR A 61 -4.98 -5.61 -16.35
CA TYR A 61 -3.92 -5.50 -17.36
C TYR A 61 -3.13 -6.80 -17.53
N VAL A 62 -2.81 -7.49 -16.43
CA VAL A 62 -2.12 -8.78 -16.44
C VAL A 62 -2.99 -9.83 -17.12
N MET A 63 -4.25 -10.00 -16.71
CA MET A 63 -5.16 -10.97 -17.32
C MET A 63 -5.37 -10.70 -18.81
N HIS A 64 -5.52 -9.42 -19.19
CA HIS A 64 -5.65 -9.03 -20.60
C HIS A 64 -4.39 -9.35 -21.41
N SER A 65 -3.20 -9.14 -20.83
CA SER A 65 -1.93 -9.48 -21.48
C SER A 65 -1.69 -10.99 -21.56
N LEU A 66 -2.19 -11.77 -20.60
CA LEU A 66 -2.09 -13.23 -20.59
C LEU A 66 -3.02 -13.90 -21.60
N ASP A 67 -4.20 -13.31 -21.84
CA ASP A 67 -5.12 -13.75 -22.91
C ASP A 67 -4.70 -13.23 -24.30
N SER A 68 -3.81 -12.24 -24.37
CA SER A 68 -3.22 -11.83 -25.64
C SER A 68 -2.19 -12.87 -26.10
N PRO A 69 -2.34 -13.48 -27.29
CA PRO A 69 -1.39 -14.48 -27.75
C PRO A 69 -0.04 -13.81 -27.96
N PHE A 70 0.98 -14.28 -27.24
CA PHE A 70 2.41 -14.06 -27.48
C PHE A 70 2.85 -14.41 -28.94
N THR A 71 1.93 -14.92 -29.78
CA THR A 71 2.12 -15.57 -31.08
C THR A 71 1.89 -14.66 -32.30
N VAL A 72 2.10 -13.34 -32.22
CA VAL A 72 2.02 -12.46 -33.43
C VAL A 72 3.41 -12.05 -33.95
N ILE A 73 4.50 -12.51 -33.33
CA ILE A 73 5.87 -12.11 -33.69
C ILE A 73 6.90 -13.25 -33.62
N SER A 74 6.60 -14.39 -34.27
CA SER A 74 7.63 -15.34 -34.71
C SER A 74 7.48 -15.69 -36.18
#